data_AF-A0A3C1UKT9-F1
#
_entry.id   AF-A0A3C1UKT9-F1
#
_cell.length_a   1.000
_cell.length_b   1.000
_cell.length_c   1.000
_cell.angle_alpha   90.00
_cell.angle_beta   90.00
_cell.angle_gamma   90.00
#
_symmetry.space_group_name_H-M   'P 1'
#
loop_
_entity.id
_entity.type
_entity.pdbx_description
1 polymer ?
#
loop_
_entity_poly.entity_id
_entity_poly.type
_entity_poly.pdbx_seq_one_letter_code
_entity_poly.pdbx_strand_id
1 'polypeptide(L)'
;MNGLPLADLFVLFLYLAGITWLGVRMGKGIQKQSDFFMPRRFGKSMMMMHAFGTGTASDQAVVVASGTFRHGLSGIWYQWLWLFNTPFYWLIAPIFRRFRATTTADVYALRFGSSVAVLFSIVGIIGLAVKIGLLLKGAGALVESGTQGMVSASFAVPVVAVLFVAYGMAGGLGAAIVTDYIQGILTVLFSVMLLPWTLSAVGGLSGVRETLNDPSMLSMVAPEGVTPFFIATFAVLSLVGIVAQPFIMGVCGAGRTEMDGRFGFVAGNLIKRICTAAWAVTGIAALAWYMQEGADLTSIDPDQV
;
A
#
# COMPACT_ATOMS: atom_id res chain seq x y z
N MET A 1 23.68 12.91 -19.30
CA MET A 1 22.30 12.61 -19.71
C MET A 1 22.30 11.24 -20.39
N ASN A 2 22.40 10.17 -19.61
CA ASN A 2 22.21 8.82 -20.15
C ASN A 2 20.75 8.50 -19.87
N GLY A 3 19.97 8.20 -20.92
CA GLY A 3 18.58 7.78 -20.72
C GLY A 3 18.49 6.52 -19.87
N LEU A 4 17.27 6.14 -19.47
CA LEU A 4 17.02 4.85 -18.82
C LEU A 4 17.76 3.74 -19.59
N PRO A 5 18.65 3.00 -18.92
CA PRO A 5 19.32 1.86 -19.53
C PRO A 5 18.28 0.96 -20.21
N LEU A 6 18.61 0.44 -21.39
CA LEU A 6 17.72 -0.49 -22.12
C LEU A 6 17.31 -1.68 -21.24
N ALA A 7 18.20 -2.09 -20.31
CA ALA A 7 17.92 -3.10 -19.31
C ALA A 7 16.74 -2.73 -18.40
N ASP A 8 16.68 -1.49 -17.91
CA ASP A 8 15.63 -1.02 -17.00
C ASP A 8 14.28 -0.95 -17.72
N LEU A 9 14.28 -0.45 -18.96
CA LEU A 9 13.08 -0.42 -19.79
C LEU A 9 12.57 -1.83 -20.11
N PHE A 10 13.48 -2.77 -20.38
CA PHE A 10 13.15 -4.17 -20.63
C PHE A 10 12.55 -4.83 -19.38
N VAL A 11 13.12 -4.61 -18.21
CA VAL A 11 12.60 -5.13 -16.93
C VAL A 11 11.21 -4.56 -16.63
N LEU A 12 11.01 -3.25 -16.82
CA LEU A 12 9.70 -2.62 -16.64
C LEU A 12 8.65 -3.20 -17.60
N PHE A 13 9.01 -3.35 -18.88
CA PHE A 13 8.12 -3.95 -19.87
C PHE A 13 7.76 -5.39 -19.52
N LEU A 14 8.75 -6.22 -19.17
CA LEU A 14 8.52 -7.60 -18.74
C LEU A 14 7.62 -7.69 -17.51
N TYR A 15 7.83 -6.81 -16.53
CA TYR A 15 7.01 -6.76 -15.32
C TYR A 15 5.55 -6.39 -15.65
N LEU A 16 5.33 -5.29 -16.38
CA LEU A 16 3.99 -4.83 -16.75
C LEU A 16 3.27 -5.86 -17.62
N ALA A 17 3.92 -6.34 -18.67
CA ALA A 17 3.35 -7.35 -19.56
C ALA A 17 3.08 -8.67 -18.81
N GLY A 18 3.98 -9.09 -17.92
CA GLY A 18 3.86 -10.30 -17.13
C GLY A 18 2.67 -10.28 -16.17
N ILE A 19 2.50 -9.19 -15.41
CA ILE A 19 1.37 -9.01 -14.49
C ILE A 19 0.05 -8.93 -15.24
N THR A 20 -0.01 -8.14 -16.32
CA THR A 20 -1.22 -8.05 -17.15
C THR A 20 -1.58 -9.40 -17.77
N TRP A 21 -0.61 -10.11 -18.34
CA TRP A 21 -0.82 -11.44 -18.89
C TRP A 21 -1.34 -12.43 -17.84
N LEU A 22 -0.75 -12.43 -16.65
CA LEU A 22 -1.15 -13.31 -15.57
C LEU A 22 -2.59 -13.03 -15.12
N GLY A 23 -2.95 -11.76 -14.93
CA GLY A 23 -4.29 -11.36 -14.55
C GLY A 23 -5.34 -11.74 -15.60
N VAL A 24 -5.05 -11.50 -16.89
CA VAL A 24 -5.94 -11.89 -18.00
C VAL A 24 -6.05 -13.42 -18.12
N ARG A 25 -4.95 -14.16 -17.94
CA ARG A 25 -4.97 -15.63 -17.98
C ARG A 25 -5.82 -16.23 -16.88
N MET A 26 -5.78 -15.65 -15.68
CA MET A 26 -6.64 -16.04 -14.56
C MET A 26 -8.13 -15.85 -14.89
N GLY A 27 -8.46 -14.78 -15.63
CA GLY A 27 -9.81 -14.52 -16.12
C GLY A 27 -10.40 -15.61 -17.01
N LYS A 28 -9.57 -16.24 -17.85
CA LYS A 28 -10.00 -17.32 -18.75
C LYS A 28 -10.52 -18.57 -18.03
N GLY A 29 -10.19 -18.74 -16.75
CA GLY A 29 -10.63 -19.86 -15.92
C GLY A 29 -11.92 -19.60 -15.13
N ILE A 30 -12.53 -18.42 -15.25
CA ILE A 30 -13.72 -18.04 -14.48
C ILE A 30 -14.97 -18.52 -15.21
N GLN A 31 -15.70 -19.45 -14.60
CA GLN A 31 -16.96 -19.99 -15.15
C GLN A 31 -18.20 -19.52 -14.40
N LYS A 32 -18.05 -19.11 -13.13
CA LYS A 32 -19.17 -18.71 -12.25
C LYS A 32 -18.95 -17.32 -11.69
N GLN A 33 -20.04 -16.57 -11.48
CA GLN A 33 -19.99 -15.24 -10.86
C GLN A 33 -19.39 -15.28 -9.44
N SER A 34 -19.62 -16.36 -8.68
CA SER A 34 -19.02 -16.56 -7.36
C SER A 34 -17.48 -16.59 -7.42
N ASP A 35 -16.92 -17.12 -8.51
CA ASP A 35 -15.46 -17.20 -8.68
C ASP A 35 -14.87 -15.86 -9.10
N PHE A 36 -15.67 -15.00 -9.73
CA PHE A 36 -15.29 -13.63 -10.09
C PHE A 36 -15.27 -12.71 -8.86
N PHE A 37 -16.35 -12.71 -8.07
CA PHE A 37 -16.51 -11.74 -6.97
C PHE A 37 -16.00 -12.23 -5.61
N MET A 38 -16.14 -13.52 -5.29
CA MET A 38 -15.77 -14.05 -3.97
C MET A 38 -15.27 -15.52 -4.04
N PRO A 39 -14.13 -15.77 -4.72
CA PRO A 39 -13.52 -17.09 -4.77
C PRO A 39 -13.02 -17.51 -3.38
N ARG A 40 -13.66 -18.51 -2.75
CA ARG A 40 -13.34 -19.00 -1.39
C ARG A 40 -12.31 -20.15 -1.40
N ARG A 41 -11.21 -19.96 -2.12
CA ARG A 41 -10.25 -21.05 -2.43
C ARG A 41 -8.79 -20.75 -2.11
N PHE A 42 -8.49 -19.58 -1.57
CA PHE A 42 -7.10 -19.16 -1.34
C PHE A 42 -6.57 -19.59 0.03
N GLY A 43 -5.29 -19.98 0.10
CA GLY A 43 -4.63 -20.37 1.35
C GLY A 43 -4.03 -19.19 2.12
N LYS A 44 -3.44 -19.49 3.27
CA LYS A 44 -2.79 -18.51 4.17
C LYS A 44 -1.83 -17.56 3.47
N SER A 45 -0.91 -18.08 2.67
CA SER A 45 0.11 -17.28 1.99
C SER A 45 -0.49 -16.29 0.98
N MET A 46 -1.44 -16.77 0.17
CA MET A 46 -2.16 -15.93 -0.80
C MET A 46 -3.00 -14.86 -0.10
N MET A 47 -3.73 -15.24 0.96
CA MET A 47 -4.52 -14.30 1.76
C MET A 47 -3.65 -13.26 2.46
N MET A 48 -2.45 -13.66 2.93
CA MET A 48 -1.47 -12.78 3.54
C MET A 48 -0.98 -11.72 2.56
N MET A 49 -0.54 -12.12 1.37
CA MET A 49 -0.07 -11.15 0.38
C MET A 49 -1.21 -10.34 -0.24
N HIS A 50 -2.41 -10.91 -0.37
CA HIS A 50 -3.58 -10.13 -0.78
C HIS A 50 -3.91 -9.03 0.22
N ALA A 51 -3.95 -9.35 1.53
CA ALA A 51 -4.16 -8.35 2.56
C ALA A 51 -3.05 -7.29 2.57
N PHE A 52 -1.79 -7.72 2.39
CA PHE A 52 -0.65 -6.83 2.27
C PHE A 52 -0.76 -5.91 1.05
N GLY A 53 -0.97 -6.44 -0.15
CA GLY A 53 -1.08 -5.70 -1.41
C GLY A 53 -2.28 -4.77 -1.46
N THR A 54 -3.46 -5.22 -1.02
CA THR A 54 -4.64 -4.36 -0.91
C THR A 54 -4.44 -3.21 0.10
N GLY A 55 -3.66 -3.46 1.15
CA GLY A 55 -3.32 -2.47 2.17
C GLY A 55 -2.13 -1.57 1.84
N THR A 56 -1.35 -1.89 0.81
CA THR A 56 -0.05 -1.27 0.53
C THR A 56 0.02 -0.84 -0.93
N ALA A 57 0.03 0.46 -1.15
CA ALA A 57 0.15 1.06 -2.46
C ALA A 57 1.47 1.82 -2.59
N SER A 58 1.91 2.05 -3.82
CA SER A 58 3.20 2.67 -4.12
C SER A 58 3.31 4.10 -3.59
N ASP A 59 2.20 4.86 -3.57
CA ASP A 59 2.14 6.21 -2.99
C ASP A 59 2.42 6.22 -1.49
N GLN A 60 2.17 5.11 -0.79
CA GLN A 60 2.36 5.04 0.66
C GLN A 60 3.85 5.05 1.04
N ALA A 61 4.73 4.56 0.16
CA ALA A 61 6.19 4.67 0.36
C ALA A 61 6.63 6.13 0.26
N VAL A 62 6.13 6.86 -0.75
CA VAL A 62 6.37 8.31 -0.91
C VAL A 62 5.86 9.08 0.31
N VAL A 63 4.65 8.79 0.80
CA VAL A 63 4.08 9.45 1.98
C VAL A 63 4.95 9.24 3.23
N VAL A 64 5.50 8.03 3.43
CA VAL A 64 6.42 7.78 4.55
C VAL A 64 7.74 8.51 4.36
N ALA A 65 8.35 8.41 3.18
CA ALA A 65 9.62 9.07 2.88
C ALA A 65 9.52 10.59 3.01
N SER A 66 8.53 11.21 2.36
CA SER A 66 8.21 12.64 2.44
C SER A 66 7.86 13.08 3.87
N GLY A 67 7.01 12.31 4.56
CA GLY A 67 6.68 12.57 5.96
C GLY A 67 7.91 12.51 6.86
N THR A 68 8.82 11.58 6.60
CA THR A 68 10.08 11.46 7.33
C THR A 68 11.07 12.56 7.00
N PHE A 69 11.10 13.02 5.75
CA PHE A 69 11.91 14.14 5.33
C PHE A 69 11.47 15.45 6.03
N ARG A 70 10.14 15.66 6.17
CA ARG A 70 9.58 16.87 6.78
C ARG A 70 9.55 16.86 8.31
N HIS A 71 9.29 15.71 8.93
CA HIS A 71 8.99 15.60 10.37
C HIS A 71 9.87 14.58 11.11
N GLY A 72 10.93 14.08 10.46
CA GLY A 72 11.77 13.03 11.01
C GLY A 72 11.04 11.69 11.15
N LEU A 73 11.54 10.81 12.03
CA LEU A 73 10.98 9.46 12.19
C LEU A 73 9.50 9.43 12.62
N SER A 74 8.97 10.53 13.16
CA SER A 74 7.54 10.67 13.48
C SER A 74 6.62 10.51 12.26
N GLY A 75 7.11 10.77 11.04
CA GLY A 75 6.37 10.58 9.79
C GLY A 75 5.88 9.15 9.54
N ILE A 76 6.50 8.14 10.18
CA ILE A 76 6.07 6.73 10.09
C ILE A 76 4.63 6.53 10.58
N TRP A 77 4.16 7.39 11.49
CA TRP A 77 2.82 7.29 12.06
C TRP A 77 1.72 7.42 11.03
N TYR A 78 1.91 8.16 9.93
CA TYR A 78 0.90 8.23 8.86
C TYR A 78 0.51 6.83 8.34
N GLN A 79 1.43 5.86 8.39
CA GLN A 79 1.12 4.46 8.07
C GLN A 79 0.80 3.60 9.30
N TRP A 80 1.38 3.92 10.46
CA TRP A 80 1.19 3.17 11.70
C TRP A 80 -0.09 3.54 12.47
N LEU A 81 -0.88 4.52 12.03
CA LEU A 81 -2.21 4.78 12.61
C LEU A 81 -3.08 3.51 12.70
N TRP A 82 -2.94 2.61 11.71
CA TRP A 82 -3.67 1.34 11.63
C TRP A 82 -3.02 0.20 12.43
N LEU A 83 -1.86 0.42 13.06
CA LEU A 83 -1.12 -0.61 13.81
C LEU A 83 -1.99 -1.22 14.92
N PHE A 84 -2.70 -0.38 15.66
CA PHE A 84 -3.55 -0.79 16.78
C PHE A 84 -4.78 -1.62 16.35
N ASN A 85 -5.10 -1.65 15.06
CA ASN A 85 -6.22 -2.44 14.54
C ASN A 85 -5.84 -3.91 14.32
N THR A 86 -4.54 -4.20 14.29
CA THR A 86 -4.00 -5.53 13.97
C THR A 86 -4.56 -6.65 14.87
N PRO A 87 -4.66 -6.50 16.20
CA PRO A 87 -5.27 -7.53 17.05
C PRO A 87 -6.74 -7.77 16.72
N PHE A 88 -7.47 -6.72 16.35
CA PHE A 88 -8.89 -6.79 16.02
C PHE A 88 -9.13 -7.46 14.67
N TYR A 89 -8.16 -7.45 13.75
CA TYR A 89 -8.27 -8.18 12.48
C TYR A 89 -8.47 -9.68 12.67
N TRP A 90 -7.85 -10.26 13.72
CA TRP A 90 -8.06 -11.65 14.09
C TRP A 90 -9.51 -11.95 14.50
N LEU A 91 -10.19 -10.98 15.11
CA LEU A 91 -11.57 -11.07 15.56
C LEU A 91 -12.57 -10.73 14.45
N ILE A 92 -12.23 -9.78 13.57
CA ILE A 92 -13.09 -9.26 12.51
C ILE A 92 -13.14 -10.20 11.31
N ALA A 93 -11.99 -10.71 10.85
CA ALA A 93 -11.91 -11.62 9.71
C ALA A 93 -12.91 -12.81 9.75
N PRO A 94 -13.07 -13.53 10.87
CA PRO A 94 -14.02 -14.63 10.94
C PRO A 94 -15.48 -14.18 10.83
N ILE A 95 -15.81 -13.02 11.40
CA ILE A 95 -17.17 -12.45 11.35
C ILE A 95 -17.54 -12.17 9.89
N PHE A 96 -16.67 -11.47 9.17
CA PHE A 96 -16.88 -11.16 7.75
C PHE A 96 -17.01 -12.42 6.89
N ARG A 97 -16.18 -13.43 7.16
CA ARG A 97 -16.30 -14.72 6.47
C ARG A 97 -17.64 -15.41 6.76
N ARG A 98 -18.12 -15.38 8.00
CA ARG A 98 -19.35 -16.04 8.44
C ARG A 98 -20.61 -15.38 7.91
N PHE A 99 -20.57 -14.12 7.51
CA PHE A 99 -21.69 -13.49 6.80
C PHE A 99 -22.05 -14.22 5.50
N ARG A 100 -21.10 -14.96 4.89
CA ARG A 100 -21.28 -15.69 3.63
C ARG A 100 -21.78 -14.80 2.46
N ALA A 101 -21.74 -13.49 2.63
CA ALA A 101 -22.03 -12.48 1.64
C ALA A 101 -20.93 -12.39 0.57
N THR A 102 -21.28 -11.78 -0.57
CA THR A 102 -20.34 -11.50 -1.65
C THR A 102 -19.72 -10.12 -1.45
N THR A 103 -20.54 -9.15 -1.02
CA THR A 103 -20.10 -7.77 -0.75
C THR A 103 -20.44 -7.35 0.68
N THR A 104 -19.77 -6.34 1.21
CA THR A 104 -20.17 -5.71 2.48
C THR A 104 -21.56 -5.06 2.37
N ALA A 105 -21.95 -4.58 1.19
CA ALA A 105 -23.28 -4.01 0.94
C ALA A 105 -24.41 -5.04 1.15
N ASP A 106 -24.20 -6.31 0.77
CA ASP A 106 -25.18 -7.38 1.00
C ASP A 106 -25.47 -7.55 2.49
N VAL A 107 -24.44 -7.41 3.34
CA VAL A 107 -24.59 -7.49 4.80
C VAL A 107 -25.44 -6.33 5.31
N TYR A 108 -25.19 -5.11 4.81
CA TYR A 108 -26.02 -3.95 5.15
C TYR A 108 -27.46 -4.10 4.67
N ALA A 109 -27.68 -4.68 3.48
CA ALA A 109 -29.02 -4.95 2.96
C ALA A 109 -29.80 -5.89 3.88
N LEU A 110 -29.16 -6.98 4.32
CA LEU A 110 -29.78 -7.96 5.23
C LEU A 110 -30.05 -7.37 6.62
N ARG A 111 -29.19 -6.47 7.11
CA ARG A 111 -29.28 -5.94 8.48
C ARG A 111 -30.15 -4.70 8.63
N PHE A 112 -30.15 -3.82 7.62
CA PHE A 112 -30.75 -2.48 7.68
C PHE A 112 -31.63 -2.14 6.46
N GLY A 113 -31.69 -3.00 5.45
CA GLY A 113 -32.50 -2.81 4.25
C GLY A 113 -31.73 -2.21 3.07
N SER A 114 -32.36 -2.25 1.90
CA SER A 114 -31.73 -1.94 0.61
C SER A 114 -31.26 -0.49 0.48
N SER A 115 -31.95 0.47 1.10
CA SER A 115 -31.57 1.89 1.05
C SER A 115 -30.17 2.14 1.64
N VAL A 116 -29.87 1.51 2.77
CA VAL A 116 -28.56 1.61 3.44
C VAL A 116 -27.47 0.92 2.61
N ALA A 117 -27.78 -0.23 1.99
CA ALA A 117 -26.85 -0.91 1.11
C ALA A 117 -26.48 -0.09 -0.14
N VAL A 118 -27.47 0.58 -0.74
CA VAL A 118 -27.25 1.49 -1.88
C VAL A 118 -26.40 2.68 -1.44
N LEU A 119 -26.73 3.32 -0.33
CA LEU A 119 -25.94 4.42 0.23
C LEU A 119 -24.48 4.00 0.47
N PHE A 120 -24.28 2.86 1.14
CA PHE A 120 -22.95 2.30 1.38
C PHE A 120 -22.18 2.07 0.08
N SER A 121 -22.85 1.53 -0.94
CA SER A 121 -22.24 1.25 -2.24
C SER A 121 -21.82 2.53 -2.96
N ILE A 122 -22.67 3.56 -2.98
CA ILE A 122 -22.35 4.86 -3.61
C ILE A 122 -21.17 5.51 -2.91
N VAL A 123 -21.22 5.62 -1.58
CA VAL A 123 -20.13 6.20 -0.78
C VAL A 123 -18.83 5.41 -0.97
N GLY A 124 -18.92 4.08 -0.98
CA GLY A 124 -17.78 3.19 -1.20
C GLY A 124 -17.15 3.36 -2.60
N ILE A 125 -17.97 3.47 -3.65
CA ILE A 125 -17.49 3.69 -5.03
C ILE A 125 -16.77 5.04 -5.13
N ILE A 126 -17.36 6.12 -4.60
CA ILE A 126 -16.75 7.45 -4.62
C ILE A 126 -15.42 7.43 -3.84
N GLY A 127 -15.41 6.86 -2.63
CA GLY A 127 -14.22 6.79 -1.79
C GLY A 127 -13.08 5.98 -2.44
N LEU A 128 -13.40 4.84 -3.05
CA LEU A 128 -12.40 4.03 -3.77
C LEU A 128 -11.92 4.71 -5.06
N ALA A 129 -12.78 5.44 -5.78
CA ALA A 129 -12.37 6.20 -6.96
C ALA A 129 -11.36 7.30 -6.61
N VAL A 130 -11.61 8.04 -5.52
CA VAL A 130 -10.65 9.03 -5.00
C VAL A 130 -9.34 8.35 -4.60
N LYS A 131 -9.41 7.22 -3.91
CA LYS A 131 -8.21 6.45 -3.51
C LYS A 131 -7.39 5.98 -4.72
N ILE A 132 -8.03 5.49 -5.78
CA ILE A 132 -7.35 5.11 -7.03
C ILE A 132 -6.70 6.33 -7.68
N GLY A 133 -7.38 7.49 -7.71
CA GLY A 133 -6.81 8.73 -8.23
C GLY A 133 -5.54 9.16 -7.48
N LEU A 134 -5.54 9.07 -6.15
CA LEU A 134 -4.36 9.37 -5.32
C LEU A 134 -3.21 8.39 -5.59
N LEU A 135 -3.53 7.09 -5.67
CA LEU A 135 -2.56 6.04 -5.99
C LEU A 135 -1.90 6.28 -7.36
N LEU A 136 -2.71 6.59 -8.38
CA LEU A 136 -2.21 6.89 -9.72
C LEU A 136 -1.33 8.15 -9.72
N LYS A 137 -1.72 9.20 -9.00
CA LYS A 137 -0.90 10.42 -8.85
C LYS A 137 0.47 10.11 -8.23
N GLY A 138 0.50 9.33 -7.15
CA GLY A 138 1.76 8.93 -6.50
C GLY A 138 2.62 8.02 -7.40
N ALA A 139 1.99 7.09 -8.13
CA ALA A 139 2.69 6.27 -9.11
C ALA A 139 3.30 7.10 -10.25
N GLY A 140 2.57 8.11 -10.74
CA GLY A 140 3.06 9.05 -11.76
C GLY A 140 4.29 9.83 -11.28
N ALA A 141 4.25 10.36 -10.06
CA ALA A 141 5.38 11.06 -9.46
C ALA A 141 6.62 10.17 -9.32
N LEU A 142 6.44 8.92 -8.87
CA LEU A 142 7.52 7.92 -8.77
C LEU A 142 8.15 7.58 -10.12
N VAL A 143 7.33 7.46 -11.16
CA VAL A 143 7.84 7.20 -12.52
C VAL A 143 8.59 8.42 -13.03
N GLU A 144 8.08 9.63 -12.83
CA GLU A 144 8.74 10.85 -13.29
C GLU A 144 10.09 11.07 -12.58
N SER A 145 10.13 10.95 -11.25
CA SER A 145 11.37 11.08 -10.48
C SER A 145 12.37 9.96 -10.78
N GLY A 146 11.92 8.71 -10.80
CA GLY A 146 12.75 7.54 -11.06
C GLY A 146 13.31 7.48 -12.49
N THR A 147 12.68 8.18 -13.44
CA THR A 147 13.13 8.28 -14.83
C THR A 147 13.85 9.61 -15.13
N GLN A 148 14.13 10.43 -14.11
CA GLN A 148 14.74 11.75 -14.26
C GLN A 148 13.99 12.64 -15.26
N GLY A 149 12.65 12.60 -15.24
CA GLY A 149 11.78 13.37 -16.11
C GLY A 149 11.63 12.83 -17.54
N MET A 150 12.25 11.70 -17.89
CA MET A 150 12.11 11.12 -19.23
C MET A 150 10.70 10.63 -19.53
N VAL A 151 10.00 10.11 -18.51
CA VAL A 151 8.61 9.69 -18.60
C VAL A 151 7.78 10.61 -17.72
N SER A 152 7.01 11.50 -18.33
CA SER A 152 6.14 12.42 -17.58
C SER A 152 5.01 11.68 -16.87
N ALA A 153 4.62 12.16 -15.68
CA ALA A 153 3.48 11.60 -14.96
C ALA A 153 2.18 11.63 -15.80
N SER A 154 2.00 12.65 -16.65
CA SER A 154 0.84 12.78 -17.54
C SER A 154 0.72 11.65 -18.56
N PHE A 155 1.84 11.05 -18.98
CA PHE A 155 1.84 9.89 -19.87
C PHE A 155 1.77 8.57 -19.08
N ALA A 156 2.52 8.46 -17.98
CA ALA A 156 2.57 7.25 -17.16
C ALA A 156 1.20 6.89 -16.57
N VAL A 157 0.47 7.88 -16.04
CA VAL A 157 -0.79 7.66 -15.33
C VAL A 157 -1.85 6.96 -16.19
N PRO A 158 -2.20 7.44 -17.41
CA PRO A 158 -3.17 6.75 -18.26
C PRO A 158 -2.74 5.33 -18.64
N VAL A 159 -1.46 5.10 -18.94
CA VAL A 159 -0.93 3.78 -19.32
C VAL A 159 -1.12 2.79 -18.16
N VAL A 160 -0.69 3.19 -16.96
CA VAL A 160 -0.82 2.39 -15.76
C VAL A 160 -2.29 2.11 -15.45
N ALA A 161 -3.16 3.13 -15.55
CA ALA A 161 -4.60 2.97 -15.34
C ALA A 161 -5.24 1.97 -16.30
N VAL A 162 -4.93 2.05 -17.60
CA VAL A 162 -5.46 1.11 -18.61
C VAL A 162 -5.02 -0.32 -18.31
N LEU A 163 -3.76 -0.54 -17.95
CA LEU A 163 -3.26 -1.87 -17.61
C LEU A 163 -3.99 -2.44 -16.38
N PHE A 164 -4.13 -1.64 -15.31
CA PHE A 164 -4.85 -2.03 -14.09
C PHE A 164 -6.30 -2.40 -14.36
N VAL A 165 -7.00 -1.57 -15.14
CA VAL A 165 -8.40 -1.81 -15.50
C VAL A 165 -8.54 -3.05 -16.38
N ALA A 166 -7.65 -3.24 -17.35
CA ALA A 166 -7.71 -4.37 -18.28
C ALA A 166 -7.62 -5.73 -17.56
N TYR A 167 -6.61 -5.92 -16.70
CA TYR A 167 -6.47 -7.20 -16.01
C TYR A 167 -7.45 -7.34 -14.84
N GLY A 168 -7.81 -6.24 -14.17
CA GLY A 168 -8.76 -6.25 -13.06
C GLY A 168 -10.17 -6.64 -13.51
N MET A 169 -10.64 -6.08 -14.62
CA MET A 169 -11.94 -6.45 -15.20
C MET A 169 -11.93 -7.87 -15.76
N ALA A 170 -10.82 -8.32 -16.34
CA ALA A 170 -10.74 -9.66 -16.91
C ALA A 170 -10.80 -10.78 -15.85
N GLY A 171 -10.18 -10.56 -14.68
CA GLY A 171 -9.89 -11.65 -13.74
C GLY A 171 -10.54 -11.58 -12.35
N GLY A 172 -11.27 -10.50 -12.04
CA GLY A 172 -11.99 -10.35 -10.78
C GLY A 172 -11.10 -10.45 -9.53
N LEU A 173 -11.70 -10.79 -8.38
CA LEU A 173 -10.99 -10.88 -7.10
C LEU A 173 -9.90 -11.96 -7.13
N GLY A 174 -10.11 -13.05 -7.87
CA GLY A 174 -9.15 -14.14 -7.98
C GLY A 174 -7.85 -13.71 -8.67
N ALA A 175 -7.93 -12.94 -9.76
CA ALA A 175 -6.75 -12.37 -10.39
C ALA A 175 -6.06 -11.34 -9.50
N ALA A 176 -6.84 -10.47 -8.84
CA ALA A 176 -6.30 -9.48 -7.89
C ALA A 176 -5.46 -10.17 -6.79
N ILE A 177 -5.96 -11.26 -6.19
CA ILE A 177 -5.21 -12.02 -5.17
C ILE A 177 -3.89 -12.59 -5.71
N VAL A 178 -3.88 -13.05 -6.97
CA VAL A 178 -2.68 -13.62 -7.60
C VAL A 178 -1.67 -12.53 -7.96
N THR A 179 -2.12 -11.41 -8.53
CA THR A 179 -1.24 -10.28 -8.83
C THR A 179 -0.69 -9.67 -7.55
N ASP A 180 -1.52 -9.50 -6.51
CA ASP A 180 -1.10 -9.03 -5.18
C ASP A 180 -0.05 -9.94 -4.56
N TYR A 181 -0.09 -11.26 -4.83
CA TYR A 181 0.91 -12.18 -4.34
C TYR A 181 2.31 -11.86 -4.87
N ILE A 182 2.43 -11.70 -6.19
CA ILE A 182 3.70 -11.40 -6.86
C ILE A 182 4.13 -9.97 -6.55
N GLN A 183 3.21 -9.01 -6.69
CA GLN A 183 3.48 -7.60 -6.41
C GLN A 183 3.85 -7.39 -4.94
N GLY A 184 3.22 -8.13 -4.03
CA GLY A 184 3.54 -8.11 -2.60
C GLY A 184 4.96 -8.56 -2.33
N ILE A 185 5.39 -9.67 -2.91
CA ILE A 185 6.78 -10.16 -2.79
C ILE A 185 7.76 -9.10 -3.32
N LEU A 186 7.51 -8.57 -4.51
CA LEU A 186 8.36 -7.52 -5.10
C LEU A 186 8.42 -6.27 -4.22
N THR A 187 7.28 -5.86 -3.67
CA THR A 187 7.20 -4.70 -2.77
C THR A 187 8.04 -4.93 -1.52
N VAL A 188 7.96 -6.10 -0.89
CA VAL A 188 8.78 -6.42 0.29
C VAL A 188 10.27 -6.36 -0.06
N LEU A 189 10.66 -6.97 -1.18
CA LEU A 189 12.06 -6.96 -1.64
C LEU A 189 12.55 -5.54 -1.90
N PHE A 190 11.82 -4.75 -2.69
CA PHE A 190 12.20 -3.37 -3.02
C PHE A 190 12.20 -2.45 -1.81
N SER A 191 11.35 -2.72 -0.81
CA SER A 191 11.32 -1.93 0.44
C SER A 191 12.62 -1.98 1.21
N VAL A 192 13.34 -3.10 1.17
CA VAL A 192 14.60 -3.29 1.91
C VAL A 192 15.83 -3.21 1.01
N MET A 193 15.63 -3.29 -0.32
CA MET A 193 16.71 -3.31 -1.29
C MET A 193 17.55 -2.04 -1.17
N LEU A 194 16.97 -0.83 -1.17
CA LEU A 194 17.75 0.42 -1.14
C LEU A 194 18.53 0.65 0.16
N LEU A 195 18.10 0.06 1.28
CA LEU A 195 18.63 0.34 2.62
C LEU A 195 20.16 0.24 2.76
N PRO A 196 20.85 -0.83 2.31
CA PRO A 196 22.28 -0.97 2.51
C PRO A 196 23.06 0.13 1.79
N TRP A 197 22.64 0.51 0.58
CA TRP A 197 23.31 1.55 -0.20
C TRP A 197 23.06 2.93 0.39
N THR A 198 21.81 3.28 0.70
CA THR A 198 21.48 4.58 1.29
C THR A 198 22.16 4.77 2.65
N LEU A 199 22.17 3.74 3.50
CA LEU A 199 22.87 3.81 4.79
C LEU A 199 24.38 3.88 4.61
N SER A 200 24.97 3.14 3.67
CA SER A 200 26.42 3.21 3.43
C SER A 200 26.87 4.60 2.96
N ALA A 201 26.05 5.29 2.17
CA ALA A 201 26.34 6.63 1.65
C ALA A 201 26.46 7.69 2.75
N VAL A 202 25.83 7.47 3.91
CA VAL A 202 25.81 8.43 5.03
C VAL A 202 26.61 7.98 6.23
N GLY A 203 27.40 6.90 6.14
CA GLY A 203 28.15 6.36 7.28
C GLY A 203 27.31 5.52 8.26
N GLY A 204 26.18 4.97 7.79
CA GLY A 204 25.27 4.14 8.56
C GLY A 204 24.35 4.94 9.47
N LEU A 205 23.69 4.25 10.42
CA LEU A 205 22.81 4.90 11.40
C LEU A 205 23.55 5.89 12.31
N SER A 206 24.84 5.69 12.54
CA SER A 206 25.67 6.63 13.31
C SER A 206 25.82 7.95 12.56
N GLY A 207 26.16 7.91 11.27
CA GLY A 207 26.29 9.13 10.48
C GLY A 207 24.96 9.86 10.27
N VAL A 208 23.82 9.16 10.20
CA VAL A 208 22.50 9.80 10.27
C VAL A 208 22.32 10.61 11.56
N ARG A 209 22.68 10.04 12.72
CA ARG A 209 22.56 10.72 14.02
C ARG A 209 23.48 11.93 14.12
N GLU A 210 24.72 11.79 13.67
CA GLU A 210 25.72 12.86 13.67
C GLU A 210 25.39 13.99 12.70
N THR A 211 24.69 13.69 11.60
CA THR A 211 24.30 14.71 10.61
C THR A 211 23.10 15.51 11.07
N LEU A 212 22.06 14.82 11.56
CA LEU A 212 20.79 15.50 11.87
C LEU A 212 20.89 16.39 13.11
N ASN A 213 21.72 16.05 14.10
CA ASN A 213 22.02 16.80 15.34
C ASN A 213 20.81 17.33 16.15
N ASP A 214 19.58 17.10 15.69
CA ASP A 214 18.33 17.43 16.32
C ASP A 214 17.64 16.13 16.77
N PRO A 215 17.53 15.89 18.10
CA PRO A 215 16.82 14.73 18.64
C PRO A 215 15.36 14.64 18.20
N SER A 216 14.72 15.76 17.83
CA SER A 216 13.33 15.78 17.38
C SER A 216 13.12 14.98 16.10
N MET A 217 14.11 15.00 15.19
CA MET A 217 14.07 14.29 13.89
C MET A 217 14.20 12.77 14.04
N LEU A 218 14.70 12.30 15.18
CA LEU A 218 14.82 10.88 15.50
C LEU A 218 13.74 10.40 16.47
N SER A 219 12.90 11.32 16.97
CA SER A 219 11.77 10.98 17.82
C SER A 219 10.66 10.35 16.99
N MET A 220 10.04 9.29 17.54
CA MET A 220 8.82 8.73 16.96
C MET A 220 7.56 9.54 17.30
N VAL A 221 7.66 10.53 18.18
CA VAL A 221 6.53 11.41 18.55
C VAL A 221 6.99 12.84 18.46
N ALA A 222 6.26 13.65 17.71
CA ALA A 222 6.57 15.07 17.55
C ALA A 222 5.74 15.92 18.52
N PRO A 223 6.29 17.04 19.03
CA PRO A 223 5.53 18.00 19.85
C PRO A 223 4.35 18.60 19.08
N GLU A 224 4.49 18.77 17.76
CA GLU A 224 3.46 19.29 16.86
C GLU A 224 3.21 18.30 15.70
N GLY A 225 1.98 18.31 15.16
CA GLY A 225 1.55 17.35 14.13
C GLY A 225 1.21 15.98 14.71
N VAL A 226 2.18 15.06 14.77
CA VAL A 226 1.99 13.67 15.21
C VAL A 226 2.12 13.54 16.74
N THR A 227 1.15 14.10 17.45
CA THR A 227 1.10 14.05 18.92
C THR A 227 0.51 12.72 19.43
N PRO A 228 0.74 12.35 20.71
CA PRO A 228 0.08 11.18 21.30
C PRO A 228 -1.45 11.24 21.23
N PHE A 229 -2.03 12.45 21.37
CA PHE A 229 -3.47 12.65 21.25
C PHE A 229 -3.97 12.40 19.81
N PHE A 230 -3.21 12.86 18.80
CA PHE A 230 -3.49 12.56 17.40
C PHE A 230 -3.47 11.04 17.16
N ILE A 231 -2.42 10.36 17.61
CA ILE A 231 -2.26 8.91 17.45
C ILE A 231 -3.43 8.16 18.12
N ALA A 232 -3.78 8.50 19.36
CA ALA A 232 -4.85 7.85 20.11
C ALA A 232 -6.22 8.05 19.44
N THR A 233 -6.54 9.28 19.04
CA THR A 233 -7.80 9.61 18.36
C THR A 233 -7.92 8.85 17.04
N PHE A 234 -6.88 8.87 16.20
CA PHE A 234 -6.90 8.17 14.92
C PHE A 234 -6.91 6.66 15.08
N ALA A 235 -6.24 6.10 16.10
CA ALA A 235 -6.33 4.67 16.40
C ALA A 235 -7.79 4.26 16.64
N VAL A 236 -8.52 5.01 17.48
CA VAL A 236 -9.95 4.74 17.77
C VAL A 236 -10.81 4.91 16.51
N LEU A 237 -10.64 6.01 15.77
CA LEU A 237 -11.42 6.25 14.54
C LEU A 237 -11.16 5.17 13.48
N SER A 238 -9.92 4.73 13.33
CA SER A 238 -9.54 3.74 12.32
C SER A 238 -10.12 2.35 12.61
N LEU A 239 -10.35 1.99 13.88
CA LEU A 239 -11.05 0.75 14.27
C LEU A 239 -12.48 0.71 13.72
N VAL A 240 -13.18 1.84 13.77
CA VAL A 240 -14.52 1.98 13.19
C VAL A 240 -14.43 2.05 11.66
N GLY A 241 -13.43 2.76 11.15
CA GLY A 241 -13.25 2.96 9.72
C GLY A 241 -12.95 1.68 8.94
N ILE A 242 -12.15 0.75 9.50
CA ILE A 242 -11.69 -0.43 8.75
C ILE A 242 -12.83 -1.38 8.37
N VAL A 243 -13.80 -1.58 9.28
CA VAL A 243 -14.94 -2.49 9.04
C VAL A 243 -15.92 -1.93 8.01
N ALA A 244 -15.91 -0.62 7.80
CA ALA A 244 -16.74 0.07 6.83
C ALA A 244 -16.11 0.16 5.43
N GLN A 245 -14.89 -0.37 5.21
CA GLN A 245 -14.26 -0.30 3.89
C GLN A 245 -14.82 -1.39 2.96
N PRO A 246 -15.23 -1.07 1.72
CA PRO A 246 -15.87 -2.07 0.84
C PRO A 246 -15.02 -3.30 0.51
N PHE A 247 -13.68 -3.16 0.45
CA PHE A 247 -12.79 -4.27 0.15
C PHE A 247 -12.61 -5.27 1.30
N ILE A 248 -13.02 -4.92 2.53
CA ILE A 248 -12.76 -5.74 3.72
C ILE A 248 -13.36 -7.15 3.60
N MET A 249 -14.50 -7.27 2.90
CA MET A 249 -15.16 -8.55 2.65
C MET A 249 -14.28 -9.49 1.82
N GLY A 250 -13.60 -8.97 0.78
CA GLY A 250 -12.69 -9.77 -0.05
C GLY A 250 -11.48 -10.27 0.74
N VAL A 251 -10.85 -9.36 1.50
CA VAL A 251 -9.66 -9.65 2.32
C VAL A 251 -9.95 -10.70 3.39
N CYS A 252 -11.17 -10.74 3.95
CA CYS A 252 -11.54 -11.72 4.97
C CYS A 252 -12.17 -13.00 4.39
N GLY A 253 -12.89 -12.88 3.27
CA GLY A 253 -13.81 -13.88 2.75
C GLY A 253 -13.25 -14.82 1.69
N ALA A 254 -12.18 -14.45 0.99
CA ALA A 254 -11.65 -15.23 -0.14
C ALA A 254 -10.83 -16.48 0.27
N GLY A 255 -10.52 -16.65 1.55
CA GLY A 255 -9.79 -17.82 2.05
C GLY A 255 -10.54 -19.14 1.88
N ARG A 256 -9.85 -20.29 1.97
CA ARG A 256 -10.47 -21.63 2.05
C ARG A 256 -11.13 -21.85 3.41
N THR A 257 -10.47 -21.40 4.46
CA THR A 257 -10.91 -21.53 5.84
C THR A 257 -10.99 -20.17 6.53
N GLU A 258 -11.67 -20.13 7.68
CA GLU A 258 -11.69 -18.97 8.56
C GLU A 258 -10.28 -18.58 9.03
N MET A 259 -9.45 -19.59 9.30
CA MET A 259 -8.06 -19.38 9.69
C MET A 259 -7.18 -18.82 8.57
N ASP A 260 -7.56 -18.95 7.30
CA ASP A 260 -6.81 -18.32 6.20
C ASP A 260 -7.07 -16.82 6.14
N GLY A 261 -8.32 -16.39 6.33
CA GLY A 261 -8.67 -14.98 6.42
C GLY A 261 -8.06 -14.30 7.66
N ARG A 262 -8.14 -14.96 8.83
CA ARG A 262 -7.52 -14.46 10.07
C ARG A 262 -6.02 -14.27 9.94
N PHE A 263 -5.32 -15.34 9.54
CA PHE A 263 -3.87 -15.30 9.38
C PHE A 263 -3.49 -14.29 8.31
N GLY A 264 -4.16 -14.32 7.15
CA GLY A 264 -3.84 -13.44 6.04
C GLY A 264 -3.97 -11.96 6.41
N PHE A 265 -5.09 -11.59 7.04
CA PHE A 265 -5.34 -10.18 7.35
C PHE A 265 -4.35 -9.62 8.39
N VAL A 266 -4.04 -10.41 9.44
CA VAL A 266 -3.05 -10.02 10.46
C VAL A 266 -1.63 -10.01 9.90
N ALA A 267 -1.17 -11.13 9.33
CA ALA A 267 0.21 -11.26 8.87
C ALA A 267 0.53 -10.29 7.73
N GLY A 268 -0.41 -10.08 6.80
CA GLY A 268 -0.23 -9.11 5.71
C GLY A 268 -0.03 -7.68 6.22
N ASN A 269 -0.81 -7.27 7.22
CA ASN A 269 -0.64 -5.95 7.84
C ASN A 269 0.63 -5.83 8.69
N LEU A 270 1.11 -6.92 9.29
CA LEU A 270 2.40 -6.92 10.01
C LEU A 270 3.58 -6.78 9.04
N ILE A 271 3.54 -7.46 7.88
CA ILE A 271 4.55 -7.29 6.81
C ILE A 271 4.60 -5.83 6.36
N LYS A 272 3.44 -5.17 6.23
CA LYS A 272 3.38 -3.73 5.94
C LYS A 272 4.18 -2.89 6.94
N ARG A 273 4.18 -3.23 8.23
CA ARG A 273 4.94 -2.49 9.25
C ARG A 273 6.43 -2.56 9.02
N ILE A 274 6.94 -3.74 8.69
CA ILE A 274 8.36 -3.94 8.37
C ILE A 274 8.75 -3.09 7.15
N CYS A 275 7.93 -3.11 6.09
CA CYS A 275 8.18 -2.31 4.89
C CYS A 275 8.18 -0.80 5.20
N THR A 276 7.20 -0.32 5.95
CA THR A 276 7.11 1.10 6.32
C THR A 276 8.27 1.57 7.20
N ALA A 277 8.81 0.69 8.06
CA ALA A 277 10.02 1.00 8.83
C ALA A 277 11.24 1.13 7.91
N ALA A 278 11.38 0.23 6.93
CA ALA A 278 12.44 0.33 5.93
C ALA A 278 12.34 1.63 5.10
N TRP A 279 11.14 2.04 4.71
CA TRP A 279 10.92 3.30 3.99
C TRP A 279 11.27 4.52 4.85
N ALA A 280 10.89 4.53 6.13
CA ALA A 280 11.25 5.61 7.05
C ALA A 280 12.77 5.70 7.25
N VAL A 281 13.45 4.56 7.40
CA VAL A 281 14.92 4.54 7.50
C VAL A 281 15.59 5.01 6.20
N THR A 282 15.01 4.67 5.05
CA THR A 282 15.51 5.17 3.76
C THR A 282 15.31 6.68 3.65
N GLY A 283 14.14 7.21 4.01
CA GLY A 283 13.84 8.65 3.96
C GLY A 283 14.72 9.48 4.90
N ILE A 284 14.95 9.01 6.13
CA ILE A 284 15.81 9.72 7.09
C ILE A 284 17.29 9.68 6.66
N ALA A 285 17.73 8.58 6.05
CA ALA A 285 19.07 8.47 5.51
C ALA A 285 19.25 9.34 4.26
N ALA A 286 18.24 9.44 3.40
CA ALA A 286 18.25 10.36 2.26
C ALA A 286 18.34 11.82 2.70
N LEU A 287 17.60 12.22 3.75
CA LEU A 287 17.72 13.56 4.34
C LEU A 287 19.15 13.84 4.83
N ALA A 288 19.74 12.90 5.58
CA ALA A 288 21.14 13.03 6.03
C ALA A 288 22.11 13.14 4.84
N TRP A 289 21.89 12.37 3.77
CA TRP A 289 22.72 12.44 2.56
C TRP A 289 22.65 13.83 1.91
N TYR A 290 21.46 14.39 1.70
CA TYR A 290 21.31 15.74 1.15
C TYR A 290 21.99 16.81 2.00
N MET A 291 21.93 16.69 3.34
CA MET A 291 22.63 17.61 4.24
C MET A 291 24.16 17.48 4.14
N GLN A 292 24.69 16.25 4.03
CA GLN A 292 26.13 16.00 3.86
C GLN A 292 26.65 16.54 2.53
N GLU A 293 25.86 16.45 1.46
CA GLU A 293 26.17 17.01 0.13
C GLU A 293 26.00 18.54 0.07
N GLY A 294 25.52 19.18 1.15
CA GLY A 294 25.32 20.63 1.21
C GLY A 294 24.17 21.12 0.33
N ALA A 295 23.18 20.26 0.03
CA ALA A 295 22.02 20.64 -0.77
C ALA A 295 21.10 21.61 0.01
N ASP A 296 20.51 22.57 -0.71
CA ASP A 296 19.47 23.43 -0.14
C ASP A 296 18.16 22.64 0.02
N LEU A 297 17.87 22.23 1.27
CA LEU A 297 16.68 21.45 1.60
C LEU A 297 15.36 22.15 1.23
N THR A 298 15.35 23.48 1.08
CA THR A 298 14.13 24.21 0.68
C THR A 298 13.81 24.08 -0.80
N SER A 299 14.80 23.70 -1.61
CA SER A 299 14.67 23.47 -3.05
C SER A 299 14.30 22.03 -3.41
N ILE A 300 14.37 21.12 -2.43
CA ILE A 300 14.06 19.70 -2.61
C ILE A 300 12.56 19.50 -2.37
N ASP A 301 11.86 18.93 -3.35
CA ASP A 301 10.49 18.47 -3.17
C ASP A 301 10.48 17.15 -2.38
N PRO A 302 9.99 17.12 -1.14
CA PRO A 302 9.99 15.91 -0.31
C PRO A 302 9.17 14.76 -0.92
N ASP A 303 8.22 15.05 -1.81
CA ASP A 303 7.41 14.03 -2.48
C ASP A 303 8.16 13.36 -3.64
N GLN A 304 9.36 13.85 -3.99
CA GLN A 304 10.25 13.30 -5.02
C GLN A 304 11.57 12.73 -4.47
N VAL A 305 11.70 12.63 -3.14
CA VAL A 305 12.86 12.06 -2.43
C VAL A 305 12.76 10.54 -2.30
#